data_AF-A0A934TM93-F1
#
_entry.id   AF-A0A934TM93-F1
#
_cell.length_a   1.000
_cell.length_b   1.000
_cell.length_c   1.000
_cell.angle_alpha   90.00
_cell.angle_beta   90.00
_cell.angle_gamma   90.00
#
_symmetry.space_group_name_H-M   'P 1'
#
loop_
_entity.id
_entity.type
_entity.pdbx_description
1 polymer ?
#
loop_
_entity_poly.entity_id
_entity_poly.type
_entity_poly.pdbx_seq_one_letter_code
_entity_poly.pdbx_strand_id
1 'polypeptide(L)'
;GYGLAGLCALTWAGYSVLSRRLGAVPTEAVALFCLAAAALSALGHLALETPAWPDSGLGWAAVLGLGLGPVGLAFYLWDVGVKRGDIQLLGVASYAAPLLSTLALVAAGQAQPEARLGLAALMIAGGAALAARAGARAPVSRRTGARSLP
;
A
#
# COMPACT_ATOMS: atom_id res chain seq x y z
N GLY A 1 12.46 15.45 -8.82
CA GLY A 1 11.20 15.03 -8.18
C GLY A 1 10.48 13.96 -8.97
N TYR A 2 9.84 14.31 -10.09
CA TYR A 2 8.92 13.42 -10.82
C TYR A 2 9.52 12.06 -11.25
N GLY A 3 10.78 12.01 -11.69
CA GLY A 3 11.44 10.75 -12.04
C GLY A 3 11.55 9.77 -10.86
N LEU A 4 11.92 10.26 -9.67
CA LEU A 4 11.95 9.46 -8.44
C LEU A 4 10.56 9.01 -8.01
N ALA A 5 9.54 9.86 -8.17
CA ALA A 5 8.15 9.50 -7.92
C ALA A 5 7.70 8.34 -8.83
N GLY A 6 8.06 8.37 -10.12
CA GLY A 6 7.81 7.28 -11.05
C GLY A 6 8.51 5.98 -10.63
N LEU A 7 9.79 6.06 -10.24
CA LEU A 7 10.53 4.90 -9.74
C LEU A 7 9.92 4.31 -8.46
N CYS A 8 9.47 5.15 -7.54
CA CYS A 8 8.78 4.73 -6.33
C CYS A 8 7.49 3.96 -6.67
N ALA A 9 6.65 4.53 -7.55
CA ALA A 9 5.42 3.89 -8.00
C ALA A 9 5.67 2.54 -8.68
N LEU A 10 6.67 2.45 -9.56
CA LEU A 10 7.07 1.21 -10.22
C LEU A 10 7.61 0.17 -9.24
N THR A 11 8.41 0.60 -8.26
CA THR A 11 8.97 -0.30 -7.24
C THR A 11 7.85 -0.91 -6.38
N TRP A 12 6.92 -0.09 -5.91
CA TRP A 12 5.79 -0.56 -5.10
C TRP A 12 4.82 -1.46 -5.88
N ALA A 13 4.48 -1.08 -7.11
CA ALA A 13 3.64 -1.89 -7.98
C ALA A 13 4.31 -3.23 -8.34
N GLY A 14 5.61 -3.19 -8.66
CA GLY A 14 6.43 -4.37 -8.94
C GLY A 14 6.49 -5.32 -7.75
N TYR A 15 6.77 -4.80 -6.55
CA TYR A 15 6.72 -5.57 -5.30
C TYR A 15 5.37 -6.26 -5.12
N SER A 16 4.27 -5.52 -5.27
CA SER A 16 2.91 -6.06 -5.06
C SER A 16 2.55 -7.14 -6.10
N VAL A 17 2.90 -6.97 -7.37
CA VAL A 17 2.60 -7.99 -8.39
C VAL A 17 3.52 -9.21 -8.26
N LEU A 18 4.80 -9.00 -7.91
CA LEU A 18 5.78 -10.08 -7.79
C LEU A 18 5.58 -10.90 -6.52
N SER A 19 5.20 -10.30 -5.40
CA SER A 19 5.00 -11.04 -4.14
C SER A 19 3.88 -12.07 -4.25
N ARG A 20 2.88 -11.86 -5.12
CA ARG A 20 1.86 -12.86 -5.46
C ARG A 20 2.46 -14.14 -6.07
N ARG A 21 3.56 -14.01 -6.83
CA ARG A 21 4.29 -15.18 -7.39
C ARG A 21 5.09 -15.93 -6.33
N LEU A 22 5.40 -15.25 -5.22
CA LEU A 22 6.10 -15.80 -4.06
C LEU A 22 5.11 -16.29 -2.98
N GLY A 23 3.94 -16.80 -3.39
CA GLY A 23 2.87 -17.21 -2.48
C GLY A 23 3.23 -18.33 -1.49
N ALA A 24 4.33 -19.07 -1.75
CA ALA A 24 4.88 -20.06 -0.82
C ALA A 24 5.69 -19.43 0.33
N VAL A 25 6.07 -18.15 0.21
CA VAL A 25 6.80 -17.44 1.27
C VAL A 25 5.83 -17.06 2.39
N PRO A 26 6.10 -17.44 3.64
CA PRO A 26 5.28 -17.07 4.79
C PRO A 26 5.11 -15.54 4.91
N THR A 27 3.93 -15.08 5.32
CA THR A 27 3.65 -13.65 5.53
C THR A 27 4.48 -13.10 6.70
N GLU A 28 4.91 -13.97 7.62
CA GLU A 28 5.89 -13.71 8.67
C GLU A 28 7.20 -13.11 8.13
N ALA A 29 7.58 -13.40 6.88
CA ALA A 29 8.75 -12.82 6.21
C ALA A 29 8.67 -11.30 6.04
N VAL A 30 7.47 -10.71 6.08
CA VAL A 30 7.27 -9.24 6.07
C VAL A 30 8.05 -8.57 7.20
N ALA A 31 8.16 -9.20 8.38
CA ALA A 31 8.96 -8.67 9.49
C ALA A 31 10.41 -8.42 9.06
N LEU A 32 10.99 -9.37 8.33
CA LEU A 32 12.37 -9.29 7.87
C LEU A 32 12.56 -8.19 6.83
N PHE A 33 11.58 -8.01 5.94
CA PHE A 33 11.61 -6.90 4.97
C PHE A 33 11.51 -5.55 5.68
N CYS A 34 10.65 -5.42 6.69
CA CYS A 34 10.55 -4.21 7.51
C CYS A 34 11.85 -3.94 8.28
N LEU A 35 12.49 -4.97 8.84
CA LEU A 35 13.80 -4.83 9.52
C LEU A 35 14.91 -4.41 8.55
N ALA A 36 14.96 -5.01 7.37
CA ALA A 36 15.93 -4.64 6.34
C ALA A 36 15.71 -3.19 5.87
N ALA A 37 14.45 -2.79 5.64
CA ALA A 37 14.10 -1.41 5.30
C ALA A 37 14.46 -0.44 6.43
N ALA A 38 14.23 -0.79 7.69
CA ALA A 38 14.61 0.02 8.84
C ALA A 38 16.13 0.19 8.95
N ALA A 39 16.91 -0.87 8.73
CA ALA A 39 18.36 -0.81 8.73
C ALA A 39 18.90 0.08 7.59
N LEU A 40 18.39 -0.10 6.36
CA LEU A 40 18.75 0.74 5.22
C LEU A 40 18.35 2.20 5.44
N SER A 41 17.18 2.44 6.02
CA SER A 41 16.69 3.77 6.39
C SER A 41 17.58 4.42 7.45
N ALA A 42 18.01 3.67 8.48
CA ALA A 42 18.92 4.17 9.50
C ALA A 42 20.29 4.55 8.92
N LEU A 43 20.85 3.74 8.02
CA LEU A 43 22.09 4.07 7.32
C LEU A 43 21.91 5.33 6.46
N GLY A 44 20.78 5.46 5.75
CA GLY A 44 20.44 6.64 4.97
C GLY A 44 20.31 7.90 5.83
N HIS A 45 19.59 7.80 6.96
CA HIS A 45 19.41 8.88 7.92
C HIS A 45 20.75 9.40 8.46
N LEU A 46 21.65 8.50 8.88
CA LEU A 46 22.97 8.87 9.40
C LEU A 46 23.90 9.47 8.32
N ALA A 47 23.71 9.09 7.04
CA ALA A 47 24.56 9.56 5.95
C ALA A 47 24.07 10.86 5.29
N LEU A 48 22.75 11.12 5.29
CA LEU A 48 22.12 12.14 4.45
C LEU A 48 21.34 13.19 5.22
N GLU A 49 20.91 12.92 6.44
CA GLU A 49 20.00 13.78 7.20
C GLU A 49 20.67 14.35 8.46
N THR A 50 20.17 15.49 8.93
CA THR A 50 20.52 16.01 10.26
C THR A 50 19.69 15.26 11.30
N PRO A 51 20.30 14.55 12.27
CA PRO A 51 19.54 13.78 13.25
C PRO A 51 18.62 14.65 14.11
N ALA A 52 17.33 14.33 14.12
CA ALA A 52 16.32 14.97 14.95
C ALA A 52 15.45 13.88 15.59
N TRP A 53 15.54 13.76 16.93
CA TRP A 53 14.83 12.74 17.68
C TRP A 53 13.52 13.29 18.27
N PRO A 54 12.52 12.45 18.55
CA PRO A 54 11.32 12.89 19.24
C PRO A 54 11.65 13.45 20.63
N ASP A 55 11.28 14.71 20.87
CA ASP A 55 11.58 15.42 22.13
C ASP A 55 10.60 15.11 23.28
N SER A 56 9.54 14.35 23.02
CA SER A 56 8.46 14.10 24.00
C SER A 56 8.05 12.64 24.05
N GLY A 57 7.49 12.23 25.20
CA GLY A 57 6.89 10.92 25.37
C GLY A 57 5.74 10.65 24.38
N LEU A 58 4.97 11.69 24.02
CA LEU A 58 3.94 11.58 22.97
C LEU A 58 4.57 11.31 21.59
N GLY A 59 5.70 11.95 21.27
CA GLY A 59 6.44 11.71 20.04
C GLY A 59 6.91 10.26 19.92
N TRP A 60 7.49 9.70 20.99
CA TRP A 60 7.86 8.29 21.03
C TRP A 60 6.66 7.34 20.98
N ALA A 61 5.57 7.67 21.66
CA ALA A 61 4.32 6.91 21.58
C ALA A 61 3.76 6.90 20.14
N ALA A 62 3.84 8.03 19.42
CA ALA A 62 3.46 8.11 18.01
C ALA A 62 4.35 7.24 17.13
N VAL A 63 5.68 7.25 17.33
CA VAL A 63 6.61 6.36 16.60
C VAL A 63 6.26 4.90 16.81
N LEU A 64 6.00 4.47 18.05
CA LEU A 64 5.56 3.11 18.35
C LEU A 64 4.21 2.79 17.70
N GLY A 65 3.24 3.72 17.75
CA GLY A 65 1.93 3.55 17.10
C GLY A 65 2.03 3.40 15.58
N LEU A 66 2.88 4.20 14.92
CA LEU A 66 3.16 4.10 13.49
C LEU A 66 3.83 2.75 13.15
N GLY A 67 4.75 2.30 14.00
CA GLY A 67 5.41 1.00 13.87
C GLY A 67 4.44 -0.18 13.98
N LEU A 68 3.54 -0.17 14.97
CA LEU A 68 2.60 -1.27 15.19
C LEU A 68 1.45 -1.30 14.18
N GLY A 69 0.91 -0.14 13.82
CA GLY A 69 -0.26 -0.04 12.94
C GLY A 69 0.11 0.02 11.45
N PRO A 70 0.40 1.22 10.90
CA PRO A 70 0.71 1.42 9.49
C PRO A 70 1.90 0.61 8.95
N VAL A 71 2.98 0.45 9.70
CA VAL A 71 4.16 -0.29 9.22
C VAL A 71 4.06 -1.79 9.53
N GLY A 72 3.57 -2.15 10.71
CA GLY A 72 3.40 -3.53 11.13
C GLY A 72 2.14 -4.15 10.52
N LEU A 73 1.00 -3.97 11.20
CA LEU A 73 -0.27 -4.61 10.87
C LEU A 73 -0.67 -4.41 9.40
N ALA A 74 -0.55 -3.19 8.87
CA ALA A 74 -1.00 -2.92 7.51
C ALA A 74 -0.17 -3.66 6.45
N PHE A 75 1.14 -3.82 6.63
CA PHE A 75 1.97 -4.60 5.68
C PHE A 75 1.67 -6.09 5.73
N TYR A 76 1.37 -6.65 6.91
CA TYR A 76 0.90 -8.03 7.02
C TYR A 76 -0.43 -8.24 6.29
N LEU A 77 -1.41 -7.37 6.53
CA LEU A 77 -2.71 -7.42 5.84
C LEU A 77 -2.55 -7.23 4.33
N TRP A 78 -1.63 -6.36 3.92
CA TRP A 78 -1.31 -6.13 2.51
C TRP A 78 -0.72 -7.38 1.86
N ASP A 79 0.28 -8.03 2.48
CA ASP A 79 0.88 -9.26 1.95
C ASP A 79 -0.15 -10.39 1.82
N VAL A 80 -1.01 -10.57 2.83
CA VAL A 80 -2.14 -11.51 2.77
C VAL A 80 -3.08 -11.17 1.62
N GLY A 81 -3.49 -9.90 1.50
CA GLY A 81 -4.39 -9.42 0.45
C GLY A 81 -3.81 -9.62 -0.95
N VAL A 82 -2.52 -9.36 -1.13
CA VAL A 82 -1.83 -9.51 -2.41
C VAL A 82 -1.66 -10.99 -2.80
N LYS A 83 -1.30 -11.86 -1.85
CA LYS A 83 -1.07 -13.28 -2.11
C LYS A 83 -2.36 -14.08 -2.26
N ARG A 84 -3.38 -13.79 -1.46
CA ARG A 84 -4.61 -14.61 -1.36
C ARG A 84 -5.87 -13.94 -1.91
N GLY A 85 -5.86 -12.61 -2.04
CA GLY A 85 -7.03 -11.84 -2.49
C GLY A 85 -7.05 -11.52 -3.98
N ASP A 86 -8.02 -10.69 -4.37
CA ASP A 86 -8.07 -10.09 -5.70
C ASP A 86 -7.18 -8.84 -5.75
N ILE A 87 -6.01 -8.99 -6.37
CA ILE A 87 -5.03 -7.89 -6.50
C ILE A 87 -5.57 -6.71 -7.32
N GLN A 88 -6.50 -6.93 -8.27
CA GLN A 88 -7.08 -5.83 -9.04
C GLN A 88 -8.03 -5.01 -8.17
N LEU A 89 -8.88 -5.69 -7.40
CA LEU A 89 -9.74 -5.04 -6.42
C LEU A 89 -8.92 -4.34 -5.33
N LEU A 90 -7.82 -4.95 -4.87
CA LEU A 90 -6.94 -4.36 -3.85
C LEU A 90 -6.24 -3.09 -4.37
N GLY A 91 -5.73 -3.11 -5.60
CA GLY A 91 -5.15 -1.93 -6.24
C GLY A 91 -6.16 -0.80 -6.41
N VAL A 92 -7.39 -1.15 -6.76
CA VAL A 92 -8.51 -0.20 -6.83
C VAL A 92 -8.89 0.36 -5.46
N ALA A 93 -9.02 -0.50 -4.45
CA ALA A 93 -9.36 -0.12 -3.08
C ALA A 93 -8.29 0.79 -2.46
N SER A 94 -7.04 0.70 -2.91
CA SER A 94 -5.93 1.55 -2.44
C SER A 94 -6.16 3.03 -2.74
N TYR A 95 -6.95 3.38 -3.77
CA TYR A 95 -7.33 4.77 -4.00
C TYR A 95 -8.21 5.35 -2.89
N ALA A 96 -8.82 4.52 -2.03
CA ALA A 96 -9.53 5.02 -0.86
C ALA A 96 -8.59 5.62 0.21
N ALA A 97 -7.29 5.29 0.21
CA ALA A 97 -6.36 5.75 1.24
C ALA A 97 -6.23 7.29 1.31
N PRO A 98 -6.00 8.03 0.19
CA PRO A 98 -6.05 9.50 0.21
C PRO A 98 -7.35 10.09 0.76
N LEU A 99 -8.49 9.46 0.44
CA LEU A 99 -9.81 9.92 0.92
C LEU A 99 -9.95 9.72 2.43
N LEU A 100 -9.70 8.49 2.90
CA LEU A 100 -9.79 8.15 4.32
C LEU A 100 -8.81 8.97 5.16
N SER A 101 -7.59 9.20 4.67
CA SER A 101 -6.61 10.06 5.33
C SER A 101 -7.13 11.47 5.50
N THR A 102 -7.76 12.05 4.46
CA THR A 102 -8.29 13.41 4.57
C THR A 102 -9.52 13.47 5.49
N LEU A 103 -10.41 12.48 5.44
CA LEU A 103 -11.52 12.38 6.39
C LEU A 103 -11.03 12.29 7.83
N ALA A 104 -9.96 11.52 8.09
CA ALA A 104 -9.34 11.45 9.40
C ALA A 104 -8.74 12.79 9.84
N LEU A 105 -8.11 13.53 8.91
CA LEU A 105 -7.60 14.88 9.19
C LEU A 105 -8.72 15.86 9.54
N VAL A 106 -9.83 15.85 8.80
CA VAL A 106 -11.01 16.68 9.10
C VAL A 106 -11.60 16.30 10.47
N ALA A 107 -11.75 15.00 10.76
CA ALA A 107 -12.24 14.53 12.05
C ALA A 107 -11.31 14.91 13.21
N ALA A 108 -10.01 14.96 12.98
CA ALA A 108 -9.01 15.41 13.95
C ALA A 108 -8.88 16.95 14.04
N GLY A 109 -9.69 17.70 13.28
CA GLY A 109 -9.66 19.16 13.23
C GLY A 109 -8.41 19.75 12.56
N GLN A 110 -7.66 18.93 11.81
CA GLN A 110 -6.41 19.32 11.13
C GLN A 110 -6.64 19.78 9.67
N ALA A 111 -7.85 19.61 9.13
CA ALA A 111 -8.23 20.06 7.79
C ALA A 111 -9.67 20.60 7.77
N GLN A 112 -9.94 21.57 6.88
CA GLN A 112 -11.28 22.09 6.68
C GLN A 112 -12.07 21.21 5.70
N PRO A 113 -13.37 20.92 5.94
CA PRO A 113 -14.20 20.17 5.02
C PRO A 113 -14.53 21.02 3.79
N GLU A 114 -13.80 20.81 2.69
CA GLU A 114 -14.05 21.48 1.42
C GLU A 114 -14.88 20.62 0.46
N ALA A 115 -15.73 21.25 -0.35
CA ALA A 115 -16.52 20.55 -1.38
C ALA A 115 -15.66 19.78 -2.40
N ARG A 116 -14.42 20.22 -2.62
CA ARG A 116 -13.42 19.54 -3.45
C ARG A 116 -13.09 18.14 -2.92
N LEU A 117 -13.15 17.94 -1.60
CA LEU A 117 -12.89 16.65 -0.99
C LEU A 117 -14.00 15.64 -1.31
N GLY A 118 -15.25 16.10 -1.25
CA GLY A 118 -16.41 15.31 -1.66
C GLY A 118 -16.33 14.92 -3.13
N LEU A 119 -15.92 15.84 -4.01
CA LEU A 119 -15.75 15.54 -5.44
C LEU A 119 -14.62 14.53 -5.69
N ALA A 120 -13.46 14.70 -5.04
CA ALA A 120 -12.35 13.75 -5.15
C ALA A 120 -12.74 12.35 -4.66
N ALA A 121 -13.49 12.28 -3.55
CA ALA A 121 -14.04 11.04 -3.01
C ALA A 121 -14.91 10.31 -4.05
N LEU A 122 -15.83 11.05 -4.68
CA LEU A 122 -16.74 10.53 -5.70
C LEU A 122 -16.00 10.05 -6.95
N MET A 123 -14.98 10.79 -7.42
CA MET A 123 -14.18 10.38 -8.58
C MET A 123 -13.37 9.12 -8.31
N ILE A 124 -12.77 9.00 -7.12
CA ILE A 124 -12.05 7.81 -6.68
C ILE A 124 -12.98 6.60 -6.58
N ALA A 125 -14.11 6.75 -5.88
CA ALA A 125 -15.10 5.68 -5.71
C ALA A 125 -15.72 5.27 -7.05
N GLY A 126 -15.99 6.24 -7.93
CA GLY A 126 -16.48 6.00 -9.29
C GLY A 126 -15.47 5.25 -10.16
N GLY A 127 -14.21 5.71 -10.18
CA GLY A 127 -13.13 5.02 -10.89
C GLY A 127 -12.91 3.60 -10.36
N ALA A 128 -13.00 3.42 -9.05
CA ALA A 128 -12.90 2.13 -8.40
C ALA A 128 -14.04 1.17 -8.79
N ALA A 129 -15.28 1.64 -8.73
CA ALA A 129 -16.45 0.85 -9.13
C ALA A 129 -16.40 0.47 -10.61
N LEU A 130 -15.95 1.37 -11.50
CA LEU A 130 -15.77 1.09 -12.92
C LEU A 130 -14.70 0.02 -13.17
N ALA A 131 -13.53 0.14 -12.52
CA ALA A 131 -12.44 -0.82 -12.65
C ALA A 131 -12.83 -2.22 -12.14
N ALA A 132 -13.51 -2.31 -10.99
CA ALA A 132 -14.02 -3.57 -10.46
C ALA A 132 -15.05 -4.23 -11.40
N ARG A 133 -15.95 -3.44 -12.01
CA ARG A 133 -16.94 -3.94 -12.98
C ARG A 133 -16.31 -4.38 -14.30
N ALA A 134 -15.24 -3.73 -14.75
CA ALA A 134 -14.50 -4.12 -15.94
C ALA A 134 -13.71 -5.43 -15.71
N GLY A 135 -13.06 -5.58 -14.56
CA GLY A 135 -12.37 -6.82 -14.17
C GLY A 135 -13.32 -8.02 -14.06
N ALA A 136 -14.50 -7.83 -13.48
CA ALA A 136 -15.53 -8.88 -13.37
C ALA A 136 -16.14 -9.30 -14.73
N ARG A 137 -16.04 -8.46 -15.76
CA ARG A 137 -16.56 -8.72 -17.11
C ARG A 137 -15.50 -9.25 -18.08
N ALA A 138 -14.23 -9.23 -17.71
CA ALA A 138 -13.18 -9.81 -18.54
C ALA A 138 -13.38 -11.34 -18.59
N PRO A 139 -13.56 -11.95 -19.77
CA PRO A 139 -13.67 -13.40 -19.86
C PRO A 139 -12.36 -14.01 -19.37
N VAL A 140 -12.44 -14.94 -18.41
CA VAL A 140 -11.33 -15.82 -18.07
C VAL A 140 -10.98 -16.60 -19.34
N SER A 141 -9.98 -16.14 -20.08
CA SER A 141 -9.33 -16.92 -21.12
C SER A 141 -8.73 -18.15 -20.44
N ARG A 142 -9.51 -19.25 -20.40
CA ARG A 142 -8.98 -20.58 -20.13
C ARG A 142 -7.94 -20.85 -21.21
N ARG A 143 -6.65 -20.76 -20.86
CA ARG A 143 -5.60 -21.35 -21.68
C ARG A 143 -5.85 -22.85 -21.70
N THR A 144 -6.46 -23.32 -22.78
CA THR A 144 -6.64 -24.73 -23.11
C THR A 144 -5.26 -25.36 -23.28
N GLY A 145 -4.73 -25.94 -22.22
CA GLY A 145 -3.54 -26.79 -22.28
C GLY A 145 -3.96 -28.21 -22.68
N ALA A 146 -4.37 -28.42 -23.93
CA ALA A 146 -4.46 -29.75 -24.50
C ALA A 146 -3.02 -30.26 -24.76
N ARG A 147 -2.46 -30.98 -23.79
CA ARG A 147 -1.34 -31.90 -24.01
C ARG A 147 -1.93 -33.31 -24.09
N SER A 148 -2.39 -33.70 -25.28
CA SER A 148 -2.46 -35.12 -25.65
C SER A 148 -1.04 -35.54 -26.05
N LEU A 149 -0.39 -36.33 -25.20
CA LEU A 149 0.84 -37.03 -25.53
C LEU A 149 0.48 -38.27 -26.39
N PRO A 150 1.22 -38.57 -27.47
CA PRO A 150 1.21 -39.89 -28.09
C PRO A 150 1.95 -40.91 -27.21
#